data_AF-A0A1Y1MN84-F1
#
_entry.id   AF-A0A1Y1MN84-F1
#
_cell.length_a   1.000
_cell.length_b   1.000
_cell.length_c   1.000
_cell.angle_alpha   90.00
_cell.angle_beta   90.00
_cell.angle_gamma   90.00
#
_symmetry.space_group_name_H-M   'P 1'
#
loop_
_entity.id
_entity.type
_entity.pdbx_description
1 polymer ?
#
loop_
_entity_poly.entity_id
_entity_poly.type
_entity_poly.pdbx_seq_one_letter_code
_entity_poly.pdbx_strand_id
1 'polypeptide(L)'
;ISLTIYELCINQDIQNRIREEIETVVGEDDVTSHTIDNLKFLNMVVCESLRKYPVIPFIQRKCVEDYFIPETGAVLERGTSIIIPTHWLHYNPEFFNDPYKYNPDRFNGDTSIPIDPFVYLPFSTGPRACLGRRFALMSIKVCLIYLIRAFKIERDAATKGQLNFGAAHALDPKEGIPVRFQRIEQSYAGTLNKH
;
A
#
# COMPACT_ATOMS: atom_id res chain seq x y z
N ILE A 1 4.44 5.04 -1.82
CA ILE A 1 4.90 5.25 -3.22
C ILE A 1 6.20 4.48 -3.46
N SER A 2 7.31 4.81 -2.78
CA SER A 2 8.62 4.17 -3.02
C SER A 2 8.61 2.64 -2.90
N LEU A 3 7.96 2.07 -1.88
CA LEU A 3 7.86 0.62 -1.71
C LEU A 3 6.94 -0.06 -2.74
N THR A 4 5.94 0.67 -3.24
CA THR A 4 5.14 0.21 -4.39
C THR A 4 6.00 0.18 -5.65
N ILE A 5 6.79 1.23 -5.91
CA ILE A 5 7.73 1.31 -7.04
C ILE A 5 8.74 0.14 -7.00
N TYR A 6 9.26 -0.18 -5.81
CA TYR A 6 10.11 -1.35 -5.60
C TYR A 6 9.42 -2.66 -6.03
N GLU A 7 8.19 -2.88 -5.57
CA GLU A 7 7.46 -4.09 -5.94
C GLU A 7 7.12 -4.14 -7.43
N LEU A 8 6.80 -3.01 -8.05
CA LEU A 8 6.54 -2.94 -9.49
C LEU A 8 7.80 -3.14 -10.33
N CYS A 9 8.99 -2.77 -9.85
CA CYS A 9 10.22 -3.02 -10.58
C CYS A 9 10.60 -4.51 -10.54
N ILE A 10 10.25 -5.22 -9.45
CA ILE A 10 10.48 -6.65 -9.28
C ILE A 10 9.43 -7.48 -10.03
N ASN A 11 8.16 -7.05 -10.02
CA ASN A 11 7.03 -7.78 -10.59
C ASN A 11 6.51 -7.07 -11.85
N GLN A 12 7.20 -7.30 -12.98
CA GLN A 12 6.90 -6.63 -14.26
C GLN A 12 5.50 -7.01 -14.82
N ASP A 13 5.01 -8.21 -14.53
CA ASP A 13 3.67 -8.67 -14.86
C ASP A 13 2.59 -7.80 -14.20
N ILE A 14 2.76 -7.49 -12.90
CA ILE A 14 1.88 -6.58 -12.17
C ILE A 14 1.96 -5.19 -12.76
N GLN A 15 3.17 -4.69 -13.06
CA GLN A 15 3.34 -3.38 -13.69
C GLN A 15 2.63 -3.28 -15.05
N ASN A 16 2.76 -4.30 -15.88
CA ASN A 16 2.11 -4.35 -17.19
C ASN A 16 0.59 -4.41 -17.07
N ARG A 17 0.05 -5.20 -16.14
CA ARG A 17 -1.40 -5.26 -15.90
C ARG A 17 -1.97 -3.93 -15.40
N ILE A 18 -1.22 -3.18 -14.57
CA ILE A 18 -1.62 -1.79 -14.21
C ILE A 18 -1.60 -0.89 -15.44
N ARG A 19 -0.59 -1.00 -16.30
CA ARG A 19 -0.49 -0.19 -17.52
C ARG A 19 -1.67 -0.44 -18.45
N GLU A 20 -2.01 -1.70 -18.72
CA GLU A 20 -3.18 -2.10 -19.50
C GLU A 20 -4.49 -1.57 -18.89
N GLU A 21 -4.62 -1.64 -17.55
CA GLU A 21 -5.78 -1.08 -16.85
C GLU A 21 -5.87 0.45 -17.04
N ILE A 22 -4.75 1.17 -16.91
CA ILE A 22 -4.69 2.62 -17.11
C ILE A 22 -5.04 2.98 -18.56
N GLU A 23 -4.49 2.27 -19.54
CA GLU A 23 -4.80 2.48 -20.96
C GLU A 23 -6.28 2.25 -21.25
N THR A 24 -6.89 1.24 -20.64
CA THR A 24 -8.31 0.91 -20.83
C THR A 24 -9.25 1.92 -20.16
N VAL A 25 -8.94 2.34 -18.92
CA VAL A 25 -9.84 3.17 -18.10
C VAL A 25 -9.62 4.66 -18.30
N VAL A 26 -8.38 5.08 -18.54
CA VAL A 26 -7.98 6.49 -18.67
C VAL A 26 -7.67 6.84 -20.12
N GLY A 27 -7.07 5.93 -20.90
CA GLY A 27 -6.70 6.19 -22.29
C GLY A 27 -5.82 7.44 -22.43
N GLU A 28 -6.14 8.29 -23.40
CA GLU A 28 -5.46 9.58 -23.62
C GLU A 28 -6.04 10.74 -22.80
N ASP A 29 -7.12 10.50 -22.04
CA ASP A 29 -7.81 11.53 -21.26
C ASP A 29 -7.04 11.92 -19.99
N ASP A 30 -7.50 13.01 -19.37
CA ASP A 30 -7.01 13.50 -18.09
C ASP A 30 -7.36 12.56 -16.92
N VAL A 31 -6.46 12.49 -15.94
CA VAL A 31 -6.70 11.74 -14.71
C VAL A 31 -7.69 12.52 -13.83
N THR A 32 -8.86 11.94 -13.57
CA THR A 32 -9.92 12.53 -12.75
C THR A 32 -10.24 11.64 -11.56
N SER A 33 -10.98 12.15 -10.56
CA SER A 33 -11.45 11.31 -9.44
C SER A 33 -12.26 10.11 -9.94
N HIS A 34 -13.09 10.30 -10.97
CA HIS A 34 -13.92 9.23 -11.53
C HIS A 34 -13.06 8.13 -12.17
N THR A 35 -12.04 8.48 -12.95
CA THR A 35 -11.17 7.45 -13.55
C THR A 35 -10.34 6.74 -12.49
N ILE A 36 -9.83 7.46 -11.48
CA ILE A 36 -9.10 6.86 -10.34
C ILE A 36 -9.94 5.83 -9.58
N ASP A 37 -11.23 6.09 -9.39
CA ASP A 37 -12.13 5.19 -8.66
C ASP A 37 -12.41 3.89 -9.45
N ASN A 38 -12.23 3.90 -10.78
CA ASN A 38 -12.43 2.74 -11.66
C ASN A 38 -11.16 1.89 -11.88
N LEU A 39 -9.99 2.32 -11.40
CA LEU A 39 -8.73 1.55 -11.47
C LEU A 39 -8.66 0.52 -10.33
N LYS A 40 -9.37 -0.60 -10.51
CA LYS A 40 -9.54 -1.64 -9.49
C LYS A 40 -8.24 -2.35 -9.16
N PHE A 41 -7.46 -2.74 -10.16
CA PHE A 41 -6.19 -3.44 -9.98
C PHE A 41 -5.13 -2.52 -9.37
N LEU A 42 -5.04 -1.25 -9.80
CA LEU A 42 -4.20 -0.27 -9.12
C LEU A 42 -4.59 -0.11 -7.64
N ASN A 43 -5.89 -0.10 -7.32
CA ASN A 43 -6.35 -0.07 -5.94
C ASN A 43 -5.86 -1.29 -5.14
N MET A 44 -5.94 -2.48 -5.72
CA MET A 44 -5.44 -3.72 -5.13
C MET A 44 -3.92 -3.69 -4.88
N VAL A 45 -3.16 -3.15 -5.82
CA VAL A 45 -1.70 -2.95 -5.72
C VAL A 45 -1.36 -1.99 -4.57
N VAL A 46 -2.09 -0.88 -4.44
CA VAL A 46 -1.90 0.06 -3.33
C VAL A 46 -2.24 -0.61 -1.99
N CYS A 47 -3.31 -1.41 -1.93
CA CYS A 47 -3.67 -2.15 -0.73
C CYS A 47 -2.60 -3.17 -0.32
N GLU A 48 -2.09 -3.95 -1.27
CA GLU A 48 -1.05 -4.94 -1.00
C GLU A 48 0.27 -4.29 -0.57
N SER A 49 0.62 -3.14 -1.16
CA SER A 49 1.74 -2.33 -0.70
C SER A 49 1.59 -1.88 0.75
N LEU A 50 0.40 -1.40 1.14
CA LEU A 50 0.14 -0.94 2.50
C LEU A 50 0.06 -2.09 3.52
N ARG A 51 -0.34 -3.29 3.10
CA ARG A 51 -0.30 -4.51 3.92
C ARG A 51 1.14 -4.98 4.14
N LYS A 52 1.88 -5.17 3.04
CA LYS A 52 3.26 -5.69 3.11
C LYS A 52 4.20 -4.69 3.79
N TYR A 53 3.92 -3.40 3.64
CA TYR A 53 4.75 -2.32 4.16
C TYR A 53 3.91 -1.29 4.93
N PRO A 54 3.43 -1.63 6.14
CA PRO A 54 2.68 -0.68 6.95
C PRO A 54 3.56 0.50 7.35
N VAL A 55 3.10 1.72 7.04
CA VAL A 55 3.86 2.94 7.33
C VAL A 55 4.17 3.04 8.83
N ILE A 56 3.23 2.64 9.68
CA ILE A 56 3.42 2.53 11.13
C ILE A 56 3.22 1.05 11.51
N PRO A 57 4.25 0.38 12.04
CA PRO A 57 4.23 -1.07 12.25
C PRO A 57 3.47 -1.51 13.52
N PHE A 58 3.06 -0.57 14.36
CA PHE A 58 2.21 -0.83 15.52
C PHE A 58 1.37 0.39 15.92
N ILE A 59 0.24 0.15 16.57
CA ILE A 59 -0.61 1.20 17.12
C ILE A 59 -0.54 1.13 18.65
N GLN A 60 -0.24 2.25 19.31
CA GLN A 60 -0.23 2.34 20.76
C GLN A 60 -1.55 2.91 21.30
N ARG A 61 -2.02 2.33 22.40
CA ARG A 61 -3.10 2.84 23.24
C ARG A 61 -2.66 2.85 24.70
N LYS A 62 -3.30 3.67 25.52
CA LYS A 62 -3.16 3.65 26.97
C LYS A 62 -4.55 3.51 27.57
N CYS A 63 -4.71 2.52 28.43
CA CYS A 63 -5.95 2.29 29.15
C CYS A 63 -6.20 3.50 30.08
N VAL A 64 -7.31 4.21 29.90
CA VAL A 64 -7.61 5.43 30.68
C VAL A 64 -8.46 5.15 31.91
N GLU A 65 -9.01 3.95 32.03
CA GLU A 65 -9.81 3.45 33.15
C GLU A 65 -9.80 1.93 33.14
N ASP A 66 -10.00 1.28 34.28
CA ASP A 66 -10.00 -0.18 34.35
C ASP A 66 -11.05 -0.75 33.41
N TYR A 67 -10.64 -1.69 32.56
CA TYR A 67 -11.50 -2.26 31.51
C TYR A 67 -11.55 -3.79 31.64
N PHE A 68 -12.74 -4.32 31.91
CA PHE A 68 -12.98 -5.74 31.89
C PHE A 68 -13.11 -6.24 30.45
N ILE A 69 -12.31 -7.24 30.07
CA ILE A 69 -12.36 -7.91 28.76
C ILE A 69 -13.29 -9.13 28.90
N PRO A 70 -14.55 -9.05 28.43
CA PRO A 70 -15.55 -10.10 28.69
C PRO A 70 -15.15 -11.48 28.17
N GLU A 71 -14.44 -11.52 27.03
CA GLU A 71 -14.06 -12.75 26.34
C GLU A 71 -12.99 -13.55 27.09
N THR A 72 -12.22 -12.89 27.96
CA THR A 72 -11.12 -13.51 28.71
C THR A 72 -11.30 -13.48 30.22
N GLY A 73 -12.24 -12.67 30.72
CA GLY A 73 -12.41 -12.40 32.15
C GLY A 73 -11.31 -11.53 32.77
N ALA A 74 -10.36 -11.03 31.97
CA ALA A 74 -9.25 -10.23 32.45
C ALA A 74 -9.64 -8.77 32.68
N VAL A 75 -8.94 -8.09 33.59
CA VAL A 75 -9.05 -6.63 33.79
C VAL A 75 -7.78 -5.97 33.27
N LEU A 76 -7.93 -5.08 32.29
CA LEU A 76 -6.90 -4.13 31.88
C LEU A 76 -6.92 -2.96 32.86
N GLU A 77 -5.92 -2.87 33.72
CA GLU A 77 -5.81 -1.80 34.70
C GLU A 77 -5.55 -0.45 34.03
N ARG A 78 -6.11 0.63 34.60
CA ARG A 78 -5.83 2.01 34.24
C ARG A 78 -4.33 2.25 34.19
N GLY A 79 -3.88 2.88 33.11
CA GLY A 79 -2.48 3.19 32.89
C GLY A 79 -1.73 2.14 32.07
N THR A 80 -2.30 0.94 31.89
CA THR A 80 -1.73 -0.12 31.05
C THR A 80 -1.54 0.36 29.61
N SER A 81 -0.34 0.18 29.06
CA SER A 81 -0.05 0.45 27.65
C SER A 81 -0.38 -0.78 26.82
N ILE A 82 -1.07 -0.57 25.71
CA ILE A 82 -1.51 -1.62 24.79
C ILE A 82 -0.84 -1.34 23.43
N ILE A 83 -0.23 -2.37 22.86
CA ILE A 83 0.38 -2.35 21.53
C ILE A 83 -0.40 -3.28 20.62
N ILE A 84 -0.92 -2.75 19.52
CA ILE A 84 -1.55 -3.52 18.44
C ILE A 84 -0.51 -3.68 17.34
N PRO A 85 0.07 -4.88 17.14
CA PRO A 85 1.18 -5.08 16.21
C PRO A 85 0.68 -5.24 14.76
N THR A 86 0.33 -4.13 14.10
CA THR A 86 -0.21 -4.13 12.73
C THR A 86 0.70 -4.87 11.74
N HIS A 87 2.01 -4.69 11.85
CA HIS A 87 2.97 -5.42 11.00
C HIS A 87 2.88 -6.93 11.20
N TRP A 88 2.74 -7.42 12.44
CA TRP A 88 2.55 -8.85 12.68
C TRP A 88 1.25 -9.35 12.09
N LEU A 89 0.14 -8.65 12.36
CA LEU A 89 -1.20 -9.02 11.84
C LEU A 89 -1.19 -9.13 10.32
N HIS A 90 -0.53 -8.19 9.64
CA HIS A 90 -0.41 -8.17 8.18
C HIS A 90 0.42 -9.33 7.60
N TYR A 91 1.29 -9.94 8.41
CA TYR A 91 2.13 -11.07 8.00
C TYR A 91 1.68 -12.41 8.62
N ASN A 92 0.56 -12.44 9.35
CA ASN A 92 0.06 -13.66 9.95
C ASN A 92 -0.58 -14.56 8.85
N PRO A 93 -0.07 -15.80 8.63
CA PRO A 93 -0.61 -16.72 7.63
C PRO A 93 -2.05 -17.16 7.91
N GLU A 94 -2.54 -17.02 9.14
CA GLU A 94 -3.95 -17.27 9.48
C GLU A 94 -4.90 -16.29 8.76
N PHE A 95 -4.45 -15.06 8.52
CA PHE A 95 -5.24 -14.03 7.86
C PHE A 95 -4.84 -13.81 6.39
N PHE A 96 -3.57 -14.03 6.04
CA PHE A 96 -3.05 -13.80 4.71
C PHE A 96 -2.25 -15.00 4.19
N ASN A 97 -2.82 -15.74 3.25
CA ASN A 97 -2.10 -16.81 2.54
C ASN A 97 -0.85 -16.26 1.86
N ASP A 98 0.28 -16.97 2.02
CA ASP A 98 1.61 -16.56 1.58
C ASP A 98 1.90 -15.08 1.92
N PRO A 99 1.98 -14.73 3.22
CA PRO A 99 1.98 -13.32 3.66
C PRO A 99 3.22 -12.55 3.17
N TYR A 100 4.30 -13.26 2.88
CA TYR A 100 5.54 -12.70 2.35
C TYR A 100 5.52 -12.51 0.83
N LYS A 101 4.58 -13.12 0.10
CA LYS A 101 4.44 -12.93 -1.35
C LYS A 101 3.67 -11.63 -1.62
N TYR A 102 4.21 -10.78 -2.49
CA TYR A 102 3.49 -9.62 -3.00
C TYR A 102 2.43 -10.09 -3.99
N ASN A 103 1.16 -10.07 -3.58
CA ASN A 103 0.05 -10.55 -4.39
C ASN A 103 -1.15 -9.59 -4.29
N PRO A 104 -1.31 -8.65 -5.24
CA PRO A 104 -2.45 -7.75 -5.28
C PRO A 104 -3.80 -8.47 -5.40
N ASP A 105 -3.86 -9.64 -6.04
CA ASP A 105 -5.12 -10.37 -6.27
C ASP A 105 -5.80 -10.84 -4.97
N ARG A 106 -5.10 -10.82 -3.83
CA ARG A 106 -5.72 -11.04 -2.51
C ARG A 106 -6.72 -9.96 -2.09
N PHE A 107 -6.70 -8.80 -2.74
CA PHE A 107 -7.65 -7.71 -2.54
C PHE A 107 -8.71 -7.66 -3.64
N ASN A 108 -8.80 -8.69 -4.48
CA ASN A 108 -9.88 -8.79 -5.45
C ASN A 108 -11.19 -9.03 -4.68
N GLY A 109 -12.24 -8.27 -4.98
CA GLY A 109 -13.51 -8.26 -4.24
C GLY A 109 -14.22 -9.61 -4.15
N ASP A 110 -13.83 -10.57 -5.00
CA ASP A 110 -14.34 -11.95 -5.03
C ASP A 110 -13.55 -12.93 -4.14
N THR A 111 -12.43 -12.51 -3.55
CA THR A 111 -11.69 -13.36 -2.61
C THR A 111 -12.49 -13.44 -1.30
N SER A 112 -12.75 -14.67 -0.86
CA SER A 112 -13.53 -15.06 0.32
C SER A 112 -12.92 -14.64 1.67
N ILE A 113 -11.97 -13.71 1.67
CA ILE A 113 -11.38 -13.17 2.88
C ILE A 113 -12.06 -11.82 3.12
N PRO A 114 -13.12 -11.74 3.93
CA PRO A 114 -13.51 -10.47 4.51
C PRO A 114 -12.28 -10.01 5.28
N ILE A 115 -11.57 -9.04 4.72
CA ILE A 115 -10.37 -8.52 5.36
C ILE A 115 -10.89 -7.81 6.61
N ASP A 116 -10.78 -8.49 7.73
CA ASP A 116 -11.30 -8.03 9.01
C ASP A 116 -10.75 -6.60 9.23
N PRO A 117 -11.64 -5.62 9.47
CA PRO A 117 -11.23 -4.23 9.67
C PRO A 117 -10.29 -4.05 10.87
N PHE A 118 -10.13 -5.05 11.73
CA PHE A 118 -9.18 -5.11 12.84
C PHE A 118 -7.88 -5.87 12.52
N VAL A 119 -7.80 -6.54 11.36
CA VAL A 119 -6.57 -7.18 10.86
C VAL A 119 -5.85 -6.26 9.88
N TYR A 120 -6.55 -5.72 8.87
CA TYR A 120 -5.95 -4.80 7.90
C TYR A 120 -6.18 -3.35 8.29
N LEU A 121 -5.24 -2.81 9.06
CA LEU A 121 -5.27 -1.46 9.63
C LEU A 121 -4.27 -0.45 9.01
N PRO A 122 -4.19 -0.27 7.68
CA PRO A 122 -3.20 0.64 7.06
C PRO A 122 -3.44 2.11 7.43
N PHE A 123 -4.66 2.46 7.85
CA PHE A 123 -5.07 3.80 8.26
C PHE A 123 -5.73 3.81 9.65
N SER A 124 -5.55 2.74 10.45
CA SER A 124 -6.30 2.49 11.69
C SER A 124 -7.83 2.46 11.48
N THR A 125 -8.59 2.23 12.55
CA THR A 125 -10.06 2.32 12.58
C THR A 125 -10.55 3.11 13.80
N GLY A 126 -11.84 3.41 13.86
CA GLY A 126 -12.51 4.11 14.96
C GLY A 126 -12.26 5.63 15.02
N PRO A 127 -12.55 6.29 16.16
CA PRO A 127 -12.47 7.75 16.32
C PRO A 127 -11.07 8.36 16.10
N ARG A 128 -10.03 7.51 16.09
CA ARG A 128 -8.63 7.89 15.86
C ARG A 128 -8.10 7.34 14.53
N ALA A 129 -8.99 6.97 13.60
CA ALA A 129 -8.64 6.62 12.24
C ALA A 129 -7.96 7.80 11.54
N CYS A 130 -7.08 7.51 10.58
CA CYS A 130 -6.33 8.52 9.85
C CYS A 130 -7.27 9.41 9.02
N LEU A 131 -7.37 10.68 9.41
CA LEU A 131 -8.14 11.70 8.68
C LEU A 131 -7.62 11.90 7.24
N GLY A 132 -6.34 11.65 7.02
CA GLY A 132 -5.68 11.78 5.71
C GLY A 132 -5.91 10.61 4.75
N ARG A 133 -6.66 9.56 5.12
CA ARG A 133 -6.82 8.33 4.32
C ARG A 133 -7.20 8.61 2.86
N ARG A 134 -8.23 9.42 2.63
CA ARG A 134 -8.73 9.71 1.27
C ARG A 134 -7.70 10.47 0.45
N PHE A 135 -7.08 11.48 1.04
CA PHE A 135 -6.05 12.28 0.39
C PHE A 135 -4.83 11.43 0.03
N ALA A 136 -4.30 10.67 0.99
CA ALA A 136 -3.12 9.82 0.78
C ALA A 136 -3.34 8.79 -0.35
N LEU A 137 -4.48 8.09 -0.33
CA LEU A 137 -4.80 7.11 -1.38
C LEU A 137 -4.92 7.76 -2.76
N MET A 138 -5.56 8.94 -2.85
CA MET A 138 -5.67 9.69 -4.10
C MET A 138 -4.30 10.12 -4.62
N SER A 139 -3.48 10.74 -3.77
CA SER A 139 -2.13 11.20 -4.15
C SER A 139 -1.22 10.05 -4.60
N ILE A 140 -1.28 8.90 -3.90
CA ILE A 140 -0.52 7.69 -4.29
C ILE A 140 -0.97 7.22 -5.67
N LYS A 141 -2.27 7.07 -5.90
CA LYS A 141 -2.80 6.58 -7.18
C LYS A 141 -2.44 7.51 -8.33
N VAL A 142 -2.65 8.83 -8.17
CA VAL A 142 -2.28 9.84 -9.17
C VAL A 142 -0.79 9.71 -9.53
N CYS A 143 0.09 9.69 -8.53
CA CYS A 143 1.52 9.56 -8.76
C CYS A 143 1.89 8.28 -9.53
N LEU A 144 1.32 7.14 -9.12
CA LEU A 144 1.58 5.86 -9.79
C LEU A 144 1.07 5.85 -11.23
N ILE A 145 -0.11 6.43 -11.51
CA ILE A 145 -0.66 6.53 -12.88
C ILE A 145 0.32 7.27 -13.79
N TYR A 146 0.75 8.47 -13.39
CA TYR A 146 1.67 9.26 -14.23
C TYR A 146 3.03 8.58 -14.41
N LEU A 147 3.57 7.93 -13.36
CA LEU A 147 4.82 7.19 -13.46
C LEU A 147 4.72 6.01 -14.42
N ILE A 148 3.65 5.20 -14.33
CA ILE A 148 3.48 3.98 -15.12
C ILE A 148 3.14 4.31 -16.59
N ARG A 149 2.42 5.42 -16.84
CA ARG A 149 2.19 5.93 -18.20
C ARG A 149 3.48 6.37 -18.89
N ALA A 150 4.34 7.10 -18.17
CA ALA A 150 5.53 7.69 -18.75
C ALA A 150 6.72 6.70 -18.80
N PHE A 151 6.79 5.75 -17.88
CA PHE A 151 7.97 4.92 -17.69
C PHE A 151 7.64 3.43 -17.52
N LYS A 152 8.56 2.61 -18.04
CA LYS A 152 8.80 1.27 -17.57
C LYS A 152 9.79 1.35 -16.41
N ILE A 153 9.38 0.85 -15.25
CA ILE A 153 10.21 0.87 -14.04
C ILE A 153 10.89 -0.48 -13.93
N GLU A 154 12.22 -0.49 -13.98
CA GLU A 154 13.03 -1.71 -13.98
C GLU A 154 13.98 -1.75 -12.79
N ARG A 155 14.48 -2.94 -12.51
CA ARG A 155 15.57 -3.11 -11.55
C ARG A 155 16.82 -2.44 -12.08
N ASP A 156 17.46 -1.65 -11.23
CA ASP A 156 18.84 -1.26 -11.39
C ASP A 156 19.77 -2.40 -10.95
N ALA A 157 21.04 -2.39 -11.39
CA ALA A 157 22.04 -3.36 -10.94
C ALA A 157 22.23 -3.35 -9.42
N ALA A 158 22.01 -2.19 -8.77
CA ALA A 158 22.06 -2.05 -7.32
C ALA A 158 20.75 -2.43 -6.61
N THR A 159 19.66 -2.77 -7.33
CA THR A 159 18.38 -3.13 -6.70
C THR A 159 18.47 -4.47 -5.99
N LYS A 160 18.47 -4.42 -4.66
CA LYS A 160 18.42 -5.61 -3.79
C LYS A 160 17.09 -6.35 -3.94
N GLY A 161 17.12 -7.68 -3.84
CA GLY A 161 15.90 -8.51 -3.84
C GLY A 161 15.16 -8.52 -2.52
N GLN A 162 15.81 -8.11 -1.43
CA GLN A 162 15.22 -7.94 -0.11
C GLN A 162 15.66 -6.61 0.49
N LEU A 163 14.69 -5.84 0.99
CA LEU A 163 14.94 -4.56 1.65
C LEU A 163 15.23 -4.78 3.14
N ASN A 164 16.21 -4.05 3.65
CA ASN A 164 16.49 -3.94 5.07
C ASN A 164 15.89 -2.65 5.61
N PHE A 165 15.03 -2.77 6.63
CA PHE A 165 14.38 -1.61 7.24
C PHE A 165 15.16 -1.09 8.44
N GLY A 166 15.18 0.23 8.61
CA GLY A 166 15.73 0.88 9.80
C GLY A 166 14.90 0.60 11.05
N ALA A 167 15.48 0.84 12.23
CA ALA A 167 14.76 0.85 13.51
C ALA A 167 14.02 2.19 13.73
N ALA A 168 13.43 2.75 12.68
CA ALA A 168 12.71 4.01 12.72
C ALA A 168 11.22 3.80 13.03
N HIS A 169 10.52 4.87 13.39
CA HIS A 169 9.07 4.83 13.62
C HIS A 169 8.26 4.46 12.36
N ALA A 170 8.85 4.65 11.17
CA ALA A 170 8.29 4.23 9.89
C ALA A 170 9.20 3.21 9.20
N LEU A 171 8.62 2.36 8.36
CA LEU A 171 9.37 1.43 7.51
C LEU A 171 10.10 2.19 6.40
N ASP A 172 11.34 2.56 6.68
CA ASP A 172 12.24 3.20 5.73
C ASP A 172 13.40 2.27 5.36
N PRO A 173 13.62 1.95 4.06
CA PRO A 173 14.75 1.15 3.62
C PRO A 173 16.08 1.83 3.90
N LYS A 174 16.98 1.16 4.63
CA LYS A 174 18.28 1.73 5.04
C LYS A 174 19.16 2.22 3.91
N GLU A 175 19.02 1.61 2.73
CA GLU A 175 19.94 1.78 1.60
C GLU A 175 19.27 2.49 0.41
N GLY A 176 18.09 3.06 0.65
CA GLY A 176 17.23 3.55 -0.42
C GLY A 176 16.70 2.42 -1.31
N ILE A 177 16.14 2.82 -2.45
CA ILE A 177 15.53 1.91 -3.42
C ILE A 177 16.02 2.33 -4.82
N PRO A 178 17.24 1.94 -5.22
CA PRO A 178 17.72 2.24 -6.57
C PRO A 178 16.83 1.50 -7.57
N VAL A 179 16.28 2.24 -8.54
CA VAL A 179 15.41 1.75 -9.61
C VAL A 179 15.75 2.50 -10.89
N ARG A 180 15.55 1.85 -12.04
CA ARG A 180 15.75 2.45 -13.35
C ARG A 180 14.40 2.82 -13.95
N PHE A 181 14.29 4.06 -14.43
CA PHE A 181 13.13 4.52 -15.21
C PHE A 181 13.50 4.56 -16.68
N GLN A 182 12.87 3.72 -17.50
CA GLN A 182 12.98 3.78 -18.96
C GLN A 182 11.74 4.45 -19.51
N ARG A 183 11.90 5.58 -20.20
CA ARG A 183 10.78 6.27 -20.84
C ARG A 183 10.16 5.39 -21.92
N ILE A 184 8.84 5.30 -21.97
CA ILE A 184 8.12 4.57 -23.01
C ILE A 184 7.73 5.56 -24.12
N GLU A 185 8.04 5.21 -25.36
CA GLU A 185 7.61 5.95 -26.56
C GLU A 185 6.18 5.52 -26.94
N GLN A 186 5.21 5.86 -26.10
CA GLN A 186 3.78 5.79 -26.42
C GLN A 186 3.16 7.16 -26.12
N SER A 187 2.32 7.62 -27.05
CA SER A 187 1.83 8.98 -27.27
C SER A 187 1.49 9.77 -26.00
N TYR A 188 2.44 10.61 -25.55
CA TYR A 188 2.13 11.78 -24.73
C TYR A 188 2.58 13.03 -25.51
N ALA A 189 1.83 13.34 -26.57
CA ALA A 189 1.92 14.62 -27.28
C ALA A 189 1.02 15.71 -26.65
N GLY A 190 0.30 15.38 -25.57
CA GLY A 190 -0.53 16.33 -24.82
C GLY A 190 0.23 16.93 -23.64
N THR A 191 0.05 18.23 -23.42
CA THR A 191 0.13 18.93 -22.11
C THR A 191 1.46 19.21 -21.40
N LEU A 192 2.65 18.76 -21.83
CA LEU A 192 3.91 19.29 -21.25
C LEU A 192 4.51 20.53 -21.95
N ASN A 193 3.89 20.99 -23.05
CA ASN A 193 4.32 22.19 -23.81
C ASN A 193 3.34 23.37 -23.70
N LYS A 194 2.49 23.42 -22.68
CA LYS A 194 1.71 24.61 -22.35
C LYS A 194 2.05 25.04 -20.95
N HIS A 195 3.12 25.81 -20.78
CA HIS A 195 3.27 26.95 -19.87
C HIS A 195 4.64 27.59 -20.09
#